data_AF-A0A0F9CBU4-F1
#
_entry.id   AF-A0A0F9CBU4-F1
#
_cell.length_a   1.000
_cell.length_b   1.000
_cell.length_c   1.000
_cell.angle_alpha   90.00
_cell.angle_beta   90.00
_cell.angle_gamma   90.00
#
_symmetry.space_group_name_H-M   'P 1'
#
loop_
_entity.id
_entity.type
_entity.pdbx_description
1 polymer ?
#
loop_
_entity_poly.entity_id
_entity_poly.type
_entity_poly.pdbx_seq_one_letter_code
_entity_poly.pdbx_strand_id
1 'polypeptide(L)'
;GRPIVPTEACQTLGDAGDIIFVNLQQYMTVRKTSGIRAETSIHLFFNQDITAFRFIMRVAGQPWWNEVIARANGVNTLSAYITLATRS
;
A
#
# COMPACT_ATOMS: atom_id res chain seq x y z
N GLY A 1 -9.08 20.63 -7.19
CA GLY A 1 -9.66 19.45 -6.51
C GLY A 1 -8.56 18.66 -5.83
N ARG A 2 -8.88 17.79 -4.87
CA ARG A 2 -7.91 16.82 -4.34
C ARG A 2 -7.66 15.72 -5.40
N PRO A 3 -6.43 15.22 -5.54
CA PRO A 3 -6.12 14.15 -6.50
C PRO A 3 -6.84 12.85 -6.11
N ILE A 4 -7.32 12.13 -7.11
CA ILE A 4 -7.93 10.79 -6.95
C ILE A 4 -6.97 9.79 -7.58
N VAL A 5 -6.63 8.74 -6.83
CA VAL A 5 -5.78 7.64 -7.31
C VAL A 5 -6.67 6.40 -7.41
N PRO A 6 -7.08 5.99 -8.63
CA PRO A 6 -7.80 4.74 -8.80
C PRO A 6 -6.86 3.56 -8.51
N THR A 7 -7.37 2.54 -7.84
CA THR A 7 -6.64 1.32 -7.52
C THR A 7 -7.59 0.12 -7.48
N GLU A 8 -7.11 -1.03 -7.94
CA GLU A 8 -7.84 -2.30 -7.87
C GLU A 8 -7.81 -2.92 -6.46
N ALA A 9 -7.05 -2.33 -5.54
CA ALA A 9 -6.96 -2.80 -4.16
C ALA A 9 -8.15 -2.39 -3.28
N CYS A 10 -8.98 -1.44 -3.73
CA CYS A 10 -10.19 -1.04 -3.00
C CYS A 10 -11.27 -2.13 -3.07
N GLN A 11 -12.17 -2.13 -2.09
CA GLN A 11 -13.31 -3.05 -2.08
C GLN A 11 -14.35 -2.69 -3.15
N THR A 12 -15.31 -3.59 -3.35
CA THR A 12 -16.48 -3.34 -4.20
C THR A 12 -17.18 -2.06 -3.79
N LEU A 13 -17.62 -1.27 -4.78
CA LEU A 13 -18.34 -0.01 -4.53
C LEU A 13 -19.56 -0.24 -3.62
N GLY A 14 -19.67 0.57 -2.56
CA GLY A 14 -20.72 0.46 -1.55
C GLY A 14 -20.32 -0.31 -0.29
N ASP A 15 -19.25 -1.12 -0.35
CA ASP A 15 -18.69 -1.79 0.83
C ASP A 15 -17.65 -0.91 1.54
N ALA A 16 -17.44 -1.14 2.84
CA ALA A 16 -16.46 -0.39 3.61
C ALA A 16 -15.05 -0.56 3.03
N GLY A 17 -14.41 0.56 2.63
CA GLY A 17 -13.08 0.56 2.02
C GLY A 17 -13.08 0.65 0.50
N ASP A 18 -14.22 0.95 -0.11
CA ASP A 18 -14.34 1.33 -1.53
C ASP A 18 -13.66 2.67 -1.84
N ILE A 19 -13.93 3.69 -1.02
CA ILE A 19 -13.42 5.04 -1.12
C ILE A 19 -12.73 5.41 0.19
N ILE A 20 -11.45 5.74 0.08
CA ILE A 20 -10.58 6.01 1.23
C ILE A 20 -10.02 7.43 1.10
N PHE A 21 -10.27 8.24 2.11
CA PHE A 21 -9.59 9.52 2.28
C PHE A 21 -8.30 9.29 3.07
N VAL A 22 -7.18 9.34 2.36
CA VAL A 22 -5.85 9.09 2.92
C VAL A 22 -4.92 10.27 2.72
N ASN A 23 -4.18 10.64 3.77
CA ASN A 23 -3.01 11.51 3.66
C ASN A 23 -1.72 10.67 3.61
N LEU A 24 -1.26 10.37 2.40
CA LEU A 24 -0.05 9.55 2.18
C LEU A 24 1.25 10.21 2.69
N GLN A 25 1.26 11.52 2.96
CA GLN A 25 2.43 12.15 3.60
C GLN A 25 2.64 11.67 5.04
N GLN A 26 1.62 11.10 5.67
CA GLN A 26 1.69 10.50 7.02
C GLN A 26 1.99 9.00 6.97
N TYR A 27 2.26 8.42 5.80
CA TYR A 27 2.62 7.01 5.64
C TYR A 27 4.11 6.90 5.33
N MET A 28 4.88 6.26 6.21
CA MET A 28 6.29 6.04 5.98
C MET A 28 6.48 4.80 5.14
N THR A 29 7.22 4.94 4.03
CA THR A 29 7.68 3.80 3.23
C THR A 29 9.20 3.76 3.25
N VAL A 30 9.77 2.61 3.57
CA VAL A 30 11.21 2.38 3.55
C VAL A 30 11.51 1.25 2.58
N ARG A 31 12.54 1.44 1.75
CA ARG A 31 13.01 0.43 0.80
C ARG A 31 14.46 0.10 1.14
N LYS A 32 14.87 -1.14 0.89
CA LYS A 32 16.30 -1.49 1.01
C LYS A 32 17.13 -0.59 0.09
N THR A 33 18.23 -0.03 0.61
CA THR A 33 19.14 0.84 -0.15
C THR A 33 19.66 0.18 -1.42
N SER A 34 19.80 -1.16 -1.43
CA SER A 34 20.23 -1.90 -2.62
C SER A 34 19.20 -1.94 -3.76
N GLY A 35 18.01 -1.34 -3.59
CA GLY A 35 16.97 -1.30 -4.62
C GLY A 35 16.43 -2.68 -5.01
N ILE A 36 16.04 -2.80 -6.28
CA ILE A 36 15.60 -4.07 -6.88
C ILE A 36 16.84 -4.89 -7.23
N ARG A 37 16.89 -6.13 -6.77
CA ARG A 37 17.90 -7.10 -7.22
C ARG A 37 17.34 -7.91 -8.38
N ALA A 38 17.97 -7.80 -9.54
CA ALA A 38 17.64 -8.58 -10.72
C ALA A 38 18.69 -9.67 -10.92
N GLU A 39 18.25 -10.90 -11.14
CA GLU A 39 19.10 -12.05 -11.39
C GLU A 39 18.53 -12.86 -12.55
N THR A 40 19.42 -13.53 -13.29
CA THR A 40 19.04 -14.42 -14.38
C THR A 40 19.69 -15.78 -14.19
N SER A 41 19.02 -16.84 -14.61
CA SER A 41 19.55 -18.20 -14.53
C SER A 41 19.13 -19.02 -15.74
N ILE A 42 20.12 -19.51 -16.48
CA ILE A 42 19.94 -20.49 -17.56
C ILE A 42 19.95 -21.94 -17.04
N HIS A 43 20.38 -22.16 -15.78
CA HIS A 43 20.56 -23.50 -15.23
C HIS A 43 19.26 -24.10 -14.67
N LEU A 44 18.32 -23.27 -14.20
CA LEU A 44 17.11 -23.76 -13.52
C LEU A 44 16.19 -24.56 -14.47
N PHE A 45 16.13 -24.17 -15.74
CA PHE A 45 15.30 -24.79 -16.79
C PHE A 45 16.10 -25.10 -18.05
N PHE A 46 17.34 -25.58 -17.87
CA PHE A 46 18.27 -25.82 -18.98
C PHE A 46 17.72 -26.78 -20.05
N ASN A 47 17.06 -27.86 -19.62
CA ASN A 47 16.47 -28.85 -20.53
C ASN A 47 15.25 -28.33 -21.32
N GLN A 48 14.69 -27.19 -20.93
CA GLN A 48 13.51 -26.58 -21.56
C GLN A 48 13.87 -25.38 -22.45
N ASP A 49 15.17 -25.04 -22.57
CA ASP A 49 15.66 -23.89 -23.33
C ASP A 49 15.02 -22.55 -22.87
N ILE A 50 14.85 -22.39 -21.55
CA ILE A 50 14.25 -21.19 -20.94
C ILE A 50 15.25 -20.53 -19.98
N THR A 51 15.31 -19.20 -20.05
CA THR A 51 16.03 -18.38 -19.07
C THR A 51 15.08 -17.89 -17.97
N ALA A 52 15.38 -18.20 -16.72
CA ALA A 52 14.62 -17.70 -15.58
C ALA A 52 15.09 -16.29 -15.19
N PHE A 53 14.14 -15.38 -14.93
CA PHE A 53 14.40 -14.04 -14.40
C PHE A 53 13.84 -13.93 -12.99
N ARG A 54 14.63 -13.38 -12.06
CA ARG A 54 14.24 -13.17 -10.67
C ARG A 54 14.43 -11.71 -10.29
N PHE A 55 13.36 -11.09 -9.82
CA PHE A 55 13.37 -9.74 -9.28
C PHE A 55 13.00 -9.78 -7.79
N ILE A 56 13.89 -9.28 -6.94
CA ILE A 56 13.66 -9.20 -5.50
C ILE A 56 13.63 -7.73 -5.11
N MET A 57 12.47 -7.30 -4.59
CA MET A 57 12.30 -6.00 -3.94
C MET A 57 11.86 -6.23 -2.49
N ARG A 58 12.44 -5.47 -1.58
CA ARG A 58 11.97 -5.40 -0.18
C ARG A 58 11.50 -4.00 0.13
N VAL A 59 10.23 -3.91 0.49
CA VAL A 59 9.56 -2.69 0.91
C VAL A 59 8.96 -2.94 2.29
N ALA A 60 9.18 -2.01 3.21
CA ALA A 60 8.49 -1.94 4.48
C ALA A 60 7.69 -0.63 4.50
N GLY A 61 6.57 -0.63 5.20
CA GLY A 61 5.77 0.57 5.36
C GLY A 61 5.00 0.54 6.66
N GLN A 62 4.83 1.71 7.27
CA GLN A 62 3.96 1.88 8.43
C GLN A 62 3.43 3.31 8.48
N PRO A 63 2.22 3.52 9.03
CA PRO A 63 1.77 4.85 9.38
C PRO A 63 2.74 5.54 10.34
N TRP A 64 2.88 6.86 10.21
CA TRP A 64 3.62 7.67 11.18
C TRP A 64 2.94 7.71 12.54
N TRP A 65 1.61 7.58 12.54
CA TRP A 65 0.78 7.51 13.74
C TRP A 65 0.62 6.05 14.13
N ASN A 66 0.92 5.71 15.37
CA ASN A 66 0.68 4.37 15.90
C ASN A 66 -0.80 4.12 16.21
N GLU A 67 -1.56 5.17 16.54
CA GLU A 67 -2.96 5.07 16.95
C GLU A 67 -3.80 6.26 16.46
N VAL A 68 -5.13 6.14 16.59
CA VAL A 68 -6.06 7.24 16.36
C VAL A 68 -5.98 8.27 17.49
N ILE A 69 -6.21 9.53 17.18
CA ILE A 69 -6.12 10.63 18.15
C ILE A 69 -7.53 11.10 18.54
N ALA A 70 -7.77 11.33 19.83
CA ALA A 70 -8.99 11.96 20.29
C ALA A 70 -9.01 13.45 19.91
N ARG A 71 -10.15 13.95 19.42
CA ARG A 71 -10.28 15.38 19.10
C ARG A 71 -10.20 16.21 20.38
N ALA A 72 -9.42 17.30 20.36
CA ALA A 72 -9.27 18.18 21.53
C ALA A 72 -10.61 18.78 22.00
N ASN A 73 -11.49 19.14 21.06
CA ASN A 73 -12.82 19.66 21.35
C ASN A 73 -13.88 18.84 20.59
N GLY A 74 -14.39 17.78 21.21
CA GLY A 74 -15.52 16.98 20.73
C GLY A 74 -15.30 15.47 20.85
N VAL A 75 -16.25 14.68 20.35
CA VAL A 75 -16.35 13.24 20.67
C VAL A 75 -15.73 12.30 19.62
N ASN A 76 -15.38 12.83 18.44
CA ASN A 76 -14.93 12.00 17.32
C ASN A 76 -13.42 11.75 17.37
N THR A 77 -12.98 10.63 16.81
CA THR A 77 -11.56 10.33 16.58
C THR A 77 -11.05 10.96 15.29
N LEU A 78 -9.76 11.25 15.24
CA LEU A 78 -9.05 11.78 14.09
C LEU A 78 -8.01 10.77 13.61
N SER A 79 -7.88 10.64 12.29
CA SER A 79 -6.92 9.77 11.63
C SER A 79 -6.52 10.37 10.29
N ALA A 80 -5.29 10.08 9.85
CA ALA A 80 -4.84 10.37 8.49
C ALA A 80 -5.43 9.41 7.44
N TYR A 81 -6.14 8.37 7.88
CA TYR A 81 -6.73 7.30 7.07
C TYR A 81 -8.18 7.12 7.49
N ILE A 82 -9.13 7.49 6.62
CA ILE A 82 -10.57 7.45 6.90
C ILE A 82 -11.28 6.75 5.75
N THR A 83 -12.15 5.79 6.08
CA THR A 83 -13.04 5.11 5.12
C THR A 83 -14.48 5.57 5.31
N LEU A 84 -15.26 5.48 4.25
CA LEU A 84 -16.71 5.63 4.34
C LEU A 84 -17.32 4.35 4.95
N ALA A 85 -18.44 4.51 5.65
CA ALA A 85 -19.24 3.38 6.11
C ALA A 85 -19.96 2.74 4.92
N THR A 86 -20.31 1.46 5.04
CA THR A 86 -21.10 0.72 4.06
C THR A 86 -22.38 1.48 3.65
N ARG A 87 -22.71 1.43 2.36
CA ARG A 87 -23.86 2.06 1.71
C ARG A 87 -24.60 1.13 0.75
N SER A 88 -24.30 -0.17 0.78
CA SER A 88 -25.00 -1.22 0.04
C SER A 88 -26.39 -1.51 0.59
#